data_AF-A0A1I4D2Z3-F1
#
_entry.id   AF-A0A1I4D2Z3-F1
#
_cell.length_a   1.000
_cell.length_b   1.000
_cell.length_c   1.000
_cell.angle_alpha   90.00
_cell.angle_beta   90.00
_cell.angle_gamma   90.00
#
_symmetry.space_group_name_H-M   'P 1'
#
loop_
_entity.id
_entity.type
_entity.pdbx_description
1 polymer ?
#
loop_
_entity_poly.entity_id
_entity_poly.type
_entity_poly.pdbx_seq_one_letter_code
_entity_poly.pdbx_strand_id
1 'polypeptide(L)'
;MYSEDSYQYDPEDDAPSTDIAIDRIGLVKGQNFSLHYDYGDGWMFTIHVQKVEDELSKSAPELIKSVGVLEQYPDYDEWDEDDEDFLGDEC
;
A
#
# COMPACT_ATOMS: atom_id res chain seq x y z
N MET A 1 10.89 15.92 -3.44
CA MET A 1 10.97 14.61 -2.79
C MET A 1 9.84 13.73 -3.30
N TYR A 2 9.75 13.59 -4.62
CA TYR A 2 8.88 12.71 -5.40
C TYR A 2 9.54 12.69 -6.79
N SER A 3 9.69 11.50 -7.38
CA SER A 3 10.25 11.34 -8.73
C SER A 3 9.14 11.52 -9.76
N GLU A 4 9.52 11.66 -11.03
CA GLU A 4 8.57 11.69 -12.16
C GLU A 4 7.68 10.43 -12.22
N ASP A 5 8.15 9.30 -11.66
CA ASP A 5 7.43 8.03 -11.60
C ASP A 5 6.73 7.76 -10.26
N SER A 6 6.37 8.81 -9.52
CA SER A 6 5.60 8.71 -8.28
C SER A 6 4.12 8.98 -8.54
N TYR A 7 3.27 7.99 -8.25
CA TYR A 7 1.81 8.06 -8.44
C TYR A 7 1.10 8.01 -7.08
N GLN A 8 0.03 8.78 -6.92
CA GLN A 8 -0.67 8.95 -5.65
C GLN A 8 -2.17 8.91 -5.87
N TYR A 9 -2.88 8.16 -5.04
CA TYR A 9 -4.34 8.18 -5.02
C TYR A 9 -4.84 9.49 -4.40
N ASP A 10 -5.75 10.15 -5.11
CA ASP A 10 -6.50 11.29 -4.59
C ASP A 10 -7.87 10.79 -4.08
N PRO A 11 -8.12 10.80 -2.76
CA PRO A 11 -9.37 10.30 -2.20
C PRO A 11 -10.56 11.25 -2.40
N GLU A 12 -10.35 12.51 -2.81
CA GLU A 12 -11.44 13.47 -3.01
C GLU A 12 -12.18 13.26 -4.35
N ASP A 13 -11.57 12.52 -5.27
CA ASP A 13 -12.14 12.15 -6.56
C ASP A 13 -12.24 10.62 -6.64
N ASP A 14 -13.39 10.08 -7.05
CA ASP A 14 -13.58 8.63 -7.30
C ASP A 14 -12.81 8.15 -8.56
N ALA A 15 -11.76 8.89 -8.93
CA ALA A 15 -10.93 8.68 -10.08
C ALA A 15 -9.81 7.65 -9.81
N PRO A 16 -9.25 7.04 -10.86
CA PRO A 16 -8.07 6.21 -10.73
C PRO A 16 -6.91 6.97 -10.07
N SER A 17 -6.07 6.25 -9.31
CA SER A 17 -4.88 6.84 -8.67
C SER A 17 -3.86 7.44 -9.67
N THR A 18 -4.00 7.14 -10.96
CA THR A 18 -3.17 7.69 -12.02
C THR A 18 -3.81 7.48 -13.39
N ASP A 19 -3.49 8.36 -14.34
CA ASP A 19 -3.94 8.28 -15.74
C ASP A 19 -3.15 7.27 -16.59
N ILE A 20 -2.12 6.64 -16.03
CA ILE A 20 -1.28 5.66 -16.73
C ILE A 20 -1.56 4.23 -16.25
N ALA A 21 -1.81 3.34 -17.21
CA ALA A 21 -1.95 1.91 -16.93
C ALA A 21 -0.58 1.25 -16.71
N ILE A 22 -0.53 0.19 -15.89
CA ILE A 22 0.72 -0.47 -15.48
C ILE A 22 1.57 -0.99 -16.65
N ASP A 23 0.95 -1.37 -17.76
CA ASP A 23 1.61 -1.82 -18.99
C ASP A 23 2.39 -0.69 -19.70
N ARG A 24 1.99 0.57 -19.47
CA ARG A 24 2.61 1.76 -20.08
C ARG A 24 3.69 2.40 -19.22
N ILE A 25 3.81 2.00 -17.96
CA ILE A 25 4.84 2.51 -17.02
C ILE A 25 6.25 2.04 -17.47
N GLY A 26 6.35 1.06 -18.37
CA GLY A 26 7.64 0.62 -18.91
C GLY A 26 8.43 -0.27 -17.95
N LEU A 27 7.73 -1.05 -17.12
CA LEU A 27 8.35 -1.96 -16.16
C LEU A 27 9.22 -3.01 -16.86
N VAL A 28 10.42 -3.22 -16.34
CA VAL A 28 11.37 -4.19 -16.88
C VAL A 28 11.54 -5.36 -15.92
N LYS A 29 11.73 -6.58 -16.45
CA LYS A 29 12.04 -7.75 -15.62
C LYS A 29 13.26 -7.48 -14.73
N GLY A 30 13.12 -7.76 -13.44
CA GLY A 30 14.16 -7.54 -12.42
C GLY A 30 14.13 -6.13 -11.80
N GLN A 31 13.26 -5.24 -12.28
CA GLN A 31 13.04 -3.95 -11.66
C GLN A 31 12.32 -4.10 -10.31
N ASN A 32 12.67 -3.22 -9.38
CA ASN A 32 11.97 -3.06 -8.12
C ASN A 32 11.26 -1.71 -8.12
N PHE A 33 10.04 -1.68 -7.59
CA PHE A 33 9.34 -0.45 -7.26
C PHE A 33 8.70 -0.58 -5.88
N SER A 34 8.35 0.54 -5.26
CA SER A 34 7.82 0.58 -3.90
C SER A 34 6.36 1.01 -3.88
N LEU A 35 5.54 0.31 -3.11
CA LEU A 35 4.21 0.77 -2.70
C LEU A 35 4.29 1.30 -1.27
N HIS A 36 3.98 2.58 -1.10
CA HIS A 36 3.76 3.17 0.22
C HIS A 36 2.26 3.13 0.51
N TYR A 37 1.88 2.41 1.55
CA TYR A 37 0.51 2.24 1.99
C TYR A 37 0.38 2.67 3.44
N ASP A 38 -0.77 3.24 3.79
CA ASP A 38 -1.04 3.79 5.13
C ASP A 38 0.07 4.74 5.62
N TYR A 39 -0.13 6.03 5.38
CA TYR A 39 0.82 7.08 5.77
C TYR A 39 0.91 7.27 7.30
N GLY A 40 0.03 6.68 8.10
CA GLY A 40 0.12 6.70 9.56
C GLY A 40 1.25 5.78 10.04
N ASP A 41 1.12 4.48 9.75
CA ASP A 41 2.09 3.46 10.15
C ASP A 41 3.30 3.37 9.20
N GLY A 42 3.21 3.94 8.00
CA GLY A 42 4.30 4.04 7.04
C GLY A 42 4.68 2.71 6.37
N TRP A 43 3.69 1.91 5.97
CA TRP A 43 3.94 0.60 5.38
C TRP A 43 4.60 0.72 4.00
N MET A 44 5.81 0.19 3.87
CA MET A 44 6.58 0.19 2.63
C MET A 44 6.75 -1.22 2.08
N PHE A 45 6.14 -1.51 0.93
CA PHE A 45 6.27 -2.79 0.24
C PHE A 45 7.18 -2.66 -0.97
N THR A 46 8.22 -3.49 -1.05
CA THR A 46 9.04 -3.59 -2.26
C THR A 46 8.43 -4.65 -3.18
N ILE A 47 8.05 -4.24 -4.39
CA ILE A 47 7.48 -5.10 -5.41
C ILE A 47 8.55 -5.41 -6.47
N HIS A 48 8.75 -6.70 -6.71
CA HIS A 48 9.74 -7.23 -7.65
C HIS A 48 9.06 -7.68 -8.95
N VAL A 49 9.46 -7.10 -10.09
CA VAL A 49 8.96 -7.50 -11.41
C VAL A 49 9.63 -8.80 -11.82
N GLN A 50 8.93 -9.93 -11.63
CA GLN A 50 9.48 -11.26 -11.93
C GLN A 50 9.50 -11.59 -13.43
N LYS A 51 8.45 -11.18 -14.15
CA LYS A 51 8.24 -11.49 -15.56
C LYS A 51 7.31 -10.45 -16.19
N VAL A 52 7.54 -10.15 -17.46
CA VAL A 52 6.66 -9.32 -18.30
C VAL A 52 6.43 -10.12 -19.57
N GLU A 53 5.17 -10.35 -19.94
CA GLU A 53 4.77 -11.12 -21.11
C GLU A 53 3.62 -10.41 -21.82
N ASP A 54 3.60 -10.51 -23.14
CA ASP A 54 2.48 -10.06 -23.95
C ASP A 54 1.40 -11.15 -23.98
N GLU A 55 0.23 -10.86 -23.40
CA GLU A 55 -0.94 -11.74 -23.49
C GLU A 55 -1.92 -11.26 -24.56
N LEU A 56 -2.49 -12.21 -25.32
CA LEU A 56 -3.49 -11.93 -26.35
C LEU A 56 -4.86 -11.50 -25.77
N SER A 57 -5.12 -11.81 -24.50
CA SER A 57 -6.37 -11.53 -23.80
C SER A 57 -6.07 -11.01 -22.40
N LYS A 58 -6.83 -10.01 -21.96
CA LYS A 58 -6.74 -9.51 -20.58
C LYS A 58 -7.25 -10.56 -19.60
N SER A 59 -6.39 -11.01 -18.71
CA SER A 59 -6.73 -11.83 -17.55
C SER A 59 -6.90 -10.94 -16.32
N ALA A 60 -7.76 -11.35 -15.38
CA ALA A 60 -7.86 -10.69 -14.09
C ALA A 60 -6.64 -11.08 -13.23
N PRO A 61 -6.17 -10.21 -12.32
CA PRO A 61 -5.06 -10.54 -11.44
C PRO A 61 -5.41 -11.74 -10.55
N GLU A 62 -4.49 -12.70 -10.46
CA GLU A 62 -4.66 -13.95 -9.70
C GLU A 62 -3.54 -14.10 -8.66
N LEU A 63 -3.91 -14.60 -7.47
CA LEU A 63 -2.94 -14.94 -6.43
C LEU A 63 -2.29 -16.30 -6.75
N ILE A 64 -1.03 -16.28 -7.17
CA ILE A 64 -0.28 -17.50 -7.51
C ILE A 64 0.32 -18.17 -6.26
N LYS A 65 0.80 -17.36 -5.29
CA LYS A 65 1.42 -17.84 -4.05
C LYS A 65 1.33 -16.78 -2.96
N SER A 66 1.10 -17.20 -1.73
CA SER A 66 1.24 -16.39 -0.53
C SER A 66 2.21 -17.04 0.47
N VAL A 67 2.84 -16.21 1.31
CA VAL A 67 3.66 -16.67 2.43
C VAL A 67 3.29 -15.83 3.64
N GLY A 68 2.85 -16.50 4.70
CA GLY A 68 2.38 -15.83 5.92
C GLY A 68 1.01 -15.17 5.73
N VAL A 69 0.62 -14.43 6.76
CA VAL A 69 -0.60 -13.60 6.81
C VAL A 69 -0.18 -12.25 7.38
N LEU A 70 -0.71 -11.18 6.81
CA LEU A 70 -0.55 -9.84 7.33
C LEU A 70 -1.91 -9.35 7.79
N GLU A 71 -2.03 -9.01 9.06
CA GLU A 71 -3.23 -8.43 9.66
C GLU A 71 -3.08 -6.91 9.68
N GLN A 72 -4.03 -6.21 9.06
CA GLN A 72 -4.09 -4.74 9.07
C GLN A 72 -5.07 -4.33 10.17
N TYR A 73 -4.55 -3.66 11.21
CA TYR A 73 -5.29 -3.24 12.40
C TYR A 73 -5.93 -4.43 13.15
N PRO A 74 -5.15 -5.20 13.94
CA PRO A 74 -5.76 -6.15 14.85
C PRO A 74 -6.69 -5.41 15.82
N ASP A 75 -7.81 -6.02 16.21
CA ASP A 75 -8.72 -5.43 17.20
C ASP A 75 -7.98 -5.28 18.53
N TYR A 76 -7.59 -4.04 18.86
CA TYR A 76 -6.99 -3.67 20.15
C TYR A 76 -8.07 -3.41 21.21
N ASP A 77 -9.16 -4.19 21.20
CA ASP A 77 -10.26 -4.13 22.18
C ASP A 77 -9.82 -4.54 23.62
N GLU A 78 -8.52 -4.59 23.91
CA GLU A 78 -7.95 -4.93 25.22
C GLU A 78 -6.98 -3.85 25.73
N TRP A 79 -7.08 -2.61 25.22
CA TRP A 79 -6.52 -1.41 25.86
C TRP A 79 -7.64 -0.62 26.54
N ASP A 80 -8.46 -1.30 27.34
CA ASP A 80 -9.46 -0.66 28.20
C ASP A 80 -8.86 -0.44 29.61
N GLU A 81 -8.90 0.83 30.01
CA GLU A 81 -9.09 1.30 31.40
C GLU A 81 -7.93 1.25 32.41
N ASP A 82 -6.73 1.79 32.13
CA ASP A 82 -5.77 2.10 33.22
C ASP A 82 -4.87 3.35 32.96
N ASP A 83 -5.29 4.26 32.06
CA ASP A 83 -4.66 5.58 31.84
C ASP A 83 -5.60 6.75 32.24
N GLU A 84 -6.54 6.51 33.16
CA GLU A 84 -7.29 7.58 33.86
C GLU A 84 -6.55 8.04 35.13
N ASP A 85 -5.33 8.59 35.01
CA ASP A 85 -4.66 9.21 36.17
C ASP A 85 -3.70 10.38 35.81
N PHE A 86 -4.01 11.16 34.77
CA PHE A 86 -3.30 12.43 34.52
C PHE A 86 -4.21 13.61 34.16
N LEU A 87 -5.32 13.80 34.89
CA LEU A 87 -6.01 15.10 34.94
C LEU A 87 -6.54 15.38 36.36
N GLY A 88 -5.73 16.07 37.15
CA GLY A 88 -6.08 16.67 38.44
C GLY A 88 -4.81 16.89 39.26
N ASP A 89 -4.28 18.10 39.44
CA ASP A 89 -4.95 19.32 39.84
C ASP A 89 -4.02 20.51 39.51
N GLU A 90 -4.55 21.53 38.83
CA GLU A 90 -4.01 22.88 38.96
C GLU A 90 -4.43 23.42 40.34
N CYS A 91 -3.47 23.73 41.21
CA CYS A 91 -3.60 24.70 42.31
C CYS A 91 -2.30 25.49 42.48
#